data_AF-A0A7V8G124-F1
#
_entry.id   AF-A0A7V8G124-F1
#
_cell.length_a   1.000
_cell.length_b   1.000
_cell.length_c   1.000
_cell.angle_alpha   90.00
_cell.angle_beta   90.00
_cell.angle_gamma   90.00
#
_symmetry.space_group_name_H-M   'P 1'
#
loop_
_entity.id
_entity.type
_entity.pdbx_description
1 polymer ?
#
loop_
_entity_poly.entity_id
_entity_poly.type
_entity_poly.pdbx_seq_one_letter_code
_entity_poly.pdbx_strand_id
1 'polypeptide(L)'
;MASGEVLEVDGDCFGDAVNLASRLSDLAGPSQIWATESVIAQLPEGSVHHRDLGPINIRGRSELSVVHRIDWQEDVTASLTVPAALMASRHADSNFGQIELSWLDVRSMFRTEQLPIHLGRVDDAEFVVNDPRVSRLHARIELRQGSCVLTDISTYGTWVRFHGNAGPSSEIALRREECVLHGSGEIGLGAPLSDFSAPTIAFNTMGGDVLLSRRSVG
;
A
#
# COMPACT_ATOMS: atom_id res chain seq x y z
N MET A 1 -7.04 -8.78 10.46
CA MET A 1 -8.25 -9.60 10.69
C MET A 1 -8.48 -10.48 9.48
N ALA A 2 -8.69 -11.77 9.70
CA ALA A 2 -9.04 -12.73 8.66
C ALA A 2 -10.04 -13.74 9.23
N SER A 3 -10.82 -14.37 8.35
CA SER A 3 -11.85 -15.35 8.72
C SER A 3 -11.71 -16.59 7.84
N GLY A 4 -11.92 -17.76 8.40
CA GLY A 4 -11.89 -19.04 7.69
C GLY A 4 -11.85 -20.22 8.65
N GLU A 5 -11.74 -21.43 8.11
CA GLU A 5 -11.61 -22.64 8.90
C GLU A 5 -10.30 -22.67 9.71
N VAL A 6 -10.40 -23.15 10.94
CA VAL A 6 -9.29 -23.29 11.89
C VAL A 6 -9.41 -24.59 12.67
N LEU A 7 -8.26 -25.22 12.92
CA LEU A 7 -8.12 -26.40 13.76
C LEU A 7 -7.54 -26.00 15.11
N GLU A 8 -8.24 -26.32 16.19
CA GLU A 8 -7.78 -26.09 17.56
C GLU A 8 -7.12 -27.36 18.11
N VAL A 9 -5.86 -27.26 18.56
CA VAL A 9 -5.08 -28.36 19.15
C VAL A 9 -4.35 -27.84 20.38
N ASP A 10 -4.53 -28.49 21.52
CA ASP A 10 -3.86 -28.15 22.79
C ASP A 10 -3.96 -26.67 23.20
N GLY A 11 -5.07 -26.01 22.84
CA GLY A 11 -5.33 -24.59 23.13
C GLY A 11 -4.67 -23.61 22.17
N ASP A 12 -4.07 -24.09 21.08
CA ASP A 12 -3.51 -23.27 19.99
C ASP A 12 -4.32 -23.46 18.69
N CYS A 13 -4.36 -22.41 17.86
CA CYS A 13 -5.18 -22.35 16.64
C CYS A 13 -4.30 -22.40 15.39
N PHE A 14 -4.57 -23.38 14.52
CA PHE A 14 -3.84 -23.56 13.26
C PHE A 14 -4.78 -23.44 12.07
N GLY A 15 -4.33 -22.76 11.02
CA GLY A 15 -5.10 -22.66 9.78
C GLY A 15 -4.66 -21.48 8.91
N ASP A 16 -5.15 -21.46 7.67
CA ASP A 16 -4.88 -20.38 6.71
C ASP A 16 -5.36 -19.02 7.26
N ALA A 17 -6.52 -18.98 7.94
CA ALA A 17 -7.05 -17.76 8.53
C ALA A 17 -6.15 -17.15 9.61
N VAL A 18 -5.51 -17.99 10.46
CA VAL A 18 -4.58 -17.52 11.50
C VAL A 18 -3.32 -16.95 10.87
N ASN A 19 -2.75 -17.66 9.89
CA ASN A 19 -1.59 -17.19 9.14
C ASN A 19 -1.89 -15.86 8.45
N LEU A 20 -3.05 -15.75 7.78
CA LEU A 20 -3.49 -14.55 7.08
C LEU A 20 -3.68 -13.37 8.03
N ALA A 21 -4.27 -13.59 9.21
CA ALA A 21 -4.43 -12.55 10.23
C ALA A 21 -3.07 -12.04 10.73
N SER A 22 -2.11 -12.94 10.99
CA SER A 22 -0.76 -12.56 11.39
C SER A 22 -0.06 -11.74 10.30
N ARG A 23 -0.13 -12.16 9.04
CA ARG A 23 0.48 -11.41 7.93
C ARG A 23 -0.12 -10.03 7.73
N LEU A 24 -1.44 -9.91 7.82
CA LEU A 24 -2.09 -8.60 7.75
C LEU A 24 -1.63 -7.68 8.89
N SER A 25 -1.36 -8.23 10.08
CA SER A 25 -0.82 -7.45 11.20
C SER A 25 0.63 -6.99 10.95
N ASP A 26 1.46 -7.80 10.29
CA ASP A 26 2.83 -7.42 9.93
C ASP A 26 2.85 -6.31 8.86
N LEU A 27 1.85 -6.30 7.96
CA LEU A 27 1.73 -5.35 6.86
C LEU A 27 1.07 -4.03 7.27
N ALA A 28 0.13 -4.08 8.21
CA ALA A 28 -0.58 -2.91 8.70
C ALA A 28 0.39 -1.96 9.42
N GLY A 29 0.27 -0.66 9.13
CA GLY A 29 1.03 0.37 9.84
C GLY A 29 0.60 0.51 11.31
N PRO A 30 1.38 1.24 12.12
CA PRO A 30 0.98 1.57 13.50
C PRO A 30 -0.44 2.17 13.53
N SER A 31 -1.26 1.69 14.48
CA SER A 31 -2.66 2.11 14.66
C SER A 31 -3.60 1.79 13.48
N GLN A 32 -3.25 0.85 12.60
CA GLN A 32 -4.13 0.38 11.54
C GLN A 32 -4.67 -1.02 11.83
N ILE A 33 -5.91 -1.26 11.43
CA ILE A 33 -6.52 -2.59 11.44
C ILE A 33 -6.87 -2.92 9.99
N TRP A 34 -6.22 -3.94 9.44
CA TRP A 34 -6.51 -4.43 8.10
C TRP A 34 -7.36 -5.69 8.20
N ALA A 35 -8.35 -5.82 7.34
CA ALA A 35 -9.29 -6.93 7.26
C ALA A 35 -9.38 -7.45 5.83
N THR A 36 -9.59 -8.75 5.67
CA THR A 36 -9.91 -9.32 4.34
C THR A 36 -11.34 -9.00 3.94
N GLU A 37 -11.63 -9.02 2.64
CA GLU A 37 -12.99 -8.96 2.08
C GLU A 37 -13.96 -9.92 2.79
N SER A 38 -13.52 -11.14 3.09
CA SER A 38 -14.37 -12.15 3.75
C SER A 38 -14.80 -11.75 5.16
N VAL A 39 -13.97 -10.99 5.88
CA VAL A 39 -14.35 -10.44 7.19
C VAL A 39 -15.37 -9.33 7.03
N ILE A 40 -15.18 -8.43 6.06
CA ILE A 40 -16.12 -7.34 5.78
C ILE A 40 -17.49 -7.89 5.40
N ALA A 41 -17.54 -8.90 4.53
CA ALA A 41 -18.78 -9.54 4.09
C ALA A 41 -19.58 -10.23 5.22
N GLN A 42 -18.95 -10.55 6.34
CA GLN A 42 -19.59 -11.15 7.52
C GLN A 42 -20.08 -10.10 8.53
N LEU A 43 -19.66 -8.85 8.40
CA LEU A 43 -20.12 -7.78 9.27
C LEU A 43 -21.51 -7.30 8.82
N PRO A 44 -22.41 -6.96 9.77
CA PRO A 44 -23.67 -6.30 9.42
C PRO A 44 -23.40 -5.00 8.65
N GLU A 45 -24.18 -4.75 7.58
CA GLU A 45 -24.03 -3.53 6.78
C GLU A 45 -24.09 -2.27 7.67
N GLY A 46 -23.12 -1.38 7.50
CA GLY A 46 -23.03 -0.13 8.26
C GLY A 46 -22.55 -0.26 9.71
N SER A 47 -22.24 -1.48 10.21
CA SER A 47 -21.74 -1.64 11.59
C SER A 47 -20.31 -1.14 11.79
N VAL A 48 -19.51 -1.12 10.72
CA VAL A 48 -18.10 -0.72 10.77
C VAL A 48 -17.75 0.10 9.55
N HIS A 49 -17.22 1.31 9.77
CA HIS A 49 -16.62 2.10 8.71
C HIS A 49 -15.32 1.44 8.26
N HIS A 50 -15.20 1.24 6.95
CA HIS A 50 -14.04 0.63 6.35
C HIS A 50 -13.77 1.27 4.99
N ARG A 51 -12.54 1.06 4.53
CA ARG A 51 -12.05 1.59 3.27
C ARG A 51 -11.37 0.49 2.48
N ASP A 52 -11.74 0.37 1.21
CA ASP A 52 -11.11 -0.57 0.29
C ASP A 52 -9.69 -0.10 -0.03
N LEU A 53 -8.70 -0.93 0.31
CA LEU A 53 -7.32 -0.69 -0.10
C LEU A 53 -7.08 -1.29 -1.49
N GLY A 54 -7.89 -2.26 -1.92
CA GLY A 54 -7.73 -3.01 -3.15
C GLY A 54 -6.87 -4.26 -2.98
N PRO A 55 -6.38 -4.84 -4.09
CA PRO A 55 -5.60 -6.06 -4.07
C PRO A 55 -4.19 -5.84 -3.48
N ILE A 56 -3.88 -6.61 -2.43
CA ILE A 56 -2.58 -6.65 -1.73
C ILE A 56 -2.00 -8.06 -1.80
N ASN A 57 -0.70 -8.17 -2.01
CA ASN A 57 -0.02 -9.45 -1.94
C ASN A 57 0.32 -9.82 -0.50
N ILE A 58 -0.11 -11.00 -0.08
CA ILE A 58 0.12 -11.51 1.27
C ILE A 58 1.01 -12.74 1.18
N ARG A 59 2.15 -12.69 1.87
CA ARG A 59 3.13 -13.79 1.86
C ARG A 59 2.48 -15.12 2.24
N GLY A 60 2.63 -16.11 1.35
CA GLY A 60 2.07 -17.45 1.53
C GLY A 60 0.82 -17.70 0.67
N ARG A 61 0.32 -16.68 -0.03
CA ARG A 61 -0.73 -16.83 -1.05
C ARG A 61 -0.19 -16.58 -2.45
N SER A 62 -0.73 -17.33 -3.41
CA SER A 62 -0.46 -17.18 -4.83
C SER A 62 -1.29 -16.07 -5.47
N GLU A 63 -2.39 -15.68 -4.83
CA GLU A 63 -3.37 -14.72 -5.34
C GLU A 63 -3.39 -13.44 -4.49
N LEU A 64 -3.54 -12.29 -5.15
CA LEU A 64 -3.76 -11.02 -4.47
C LEU A 64 -5.04 -11.10 -3.65
N SER A 65 -4.97 -10.65 -2.41
CA SER A 65 -6.12 -10.61 -1.52
C SER A 65 -6.65 -9.18 -1.46
N VAL A 66 -7.96 -9.01 -1.66
CA VAL A 66 -8.61 -7.72 -1.43
C VAL A 66 -8.63 -7.45 0.07
N VAL A 67 -8.04 -6.32 0.45
CA VAL A 67 -7.88 -5.92 1.85
C VAL A 67 -8.57 -4.58 2.07
N HIS A 68 -9.26 -4.50 3.20
CA HIS A 68 -9.91 -3.30 3.69
C HIS A 68 -9.21 -2.80 4.93
N ARG A 69 -9.13 -1.49 5.09
CA ARG A 69 -8.78 -0.88 6.37
C ARG A 69 -10.04 -0.63 7.17
N ILE A 70 -10.06 -1.05 8.41
CA ILE A 70 -11.12 -0.72 9.36
C ILE A 70 -10.81 0.66 9.96
N ASP A 71 -11.75 1.57 9.84
CA ASP A 71 -11.69 2.88 10.48
C ASP A 71 -12.44 2.77 11.83
N TRP A 72 -11.66 2.53 12.91
CA TRP A 72 -12.16 2.42 14.28
C TRP A 72 -12.20 3.81 14.94
N GLN A 73 -13.10 4.68 14.49
CA GLN A 73 -13.59 5.76 15.37
C GLN A 73 -14.94 6.24 14.89
N GLU A 74 -15.97 5.94 15.68
CA GLU A 74 -17.23 6.68 15.61
C GLU A 74 -16.95 8.09 16.10
N ASP A 75 -17.42 9.07 15.34
CA ASP A 75 -17.42 10.48 15.70
C ASP A 75 -18.41 10.69 16.86
N VAL A 76 -18.04 10.27 18.07
CA VAL A 76 -18.84 10.52 19.27
C VAL A 76 -18.54 11.92 19.80
N THR A 77 -18.91 12.96 19.05
CA THR A 77 -19.22 14.27 19.62
C THR A 77 -20.37 14.98 18.89
N ALA A 78 -21.52 14.31 18.81
CA ALA A 78 -22.77 15.04 18.88
C ALA A 78 -22.91 15.60 20.31
N SER A 79 -22.86 16.94 20.43
CA SER A 79 -23.05 17.76 21.64
C SER A 79 -21.76 18.20 22.35
N LEU A 80 -21.25 19.38 21.98
CA LEU A 80 -21.20 20.60 22.80
C LEU A 80 -20.28 21.63 22.13
N THR A 81 -20.73 22.88 22.09
CA THR A 81 -20.09 24.09 21.55
C THR A 81 -18.60 24.20 21.88
N VAL A 82 -17.72 23.87 20.92
CA VAL A 82 -16.32 24.30 20.90
C VAL A 82 -15.96 24.79 19.49
N PRO A 83 -15.19 25.88 19.34
CA PRO A 83 -14.86 26.43 18.03
C PRO A 83 -14.11 25.41 17.17
N ALA A 84 -14.59 25.22 15.93
CA ALA A 84 -14.13 24.24 14.94
C ALA A 84 -12.62 24.25 14.59
N ALA A 85 -11.86 25.23 15.09
CA ALA A 85 -10.43 25.37 14.80
C ALA A 85 -9.52 24.47 15.67
N LEU A 86 -10.04 23.80 16.72
CA LEU A 86 -9.23 23.04 17.68
C LEU A 86 -9.42 21.51 17.63
N MET A 87 -10.27 20.98 16.73
CA MET A 87 -10.48 19.53 16.55
C MET A 87 -9.60 18.91 15.44
N ALA A 88 -8.78 19.71 14.75
CA ALA A 88 -7.93 19.24 13.64
C ALA A 88 -6.65 18.50 14.10
N SER A 89 -6.55 18.10 15.37
CA SER A 89 -5.34 17.46 15.88
C SER A 89 -5.66 16.52 17.03
N ARG A 90 -5.87 15.23 16.71
CA ARG A 90 -5.43 14.16 17.63
C ARG A 90 -5.37 12.71 17.16
N HIS A 91 -5.66 12.35 15.90
CA HIS A 91 -5.13 11.12 15.31
C HIS A 91 -4.80 11.40 13.85
N ALA A 92 -3.51 11.53 13.53
CA ALA A 92 -3.10 11.55 12.14
C ALA A 92 -3.51 10.20 11.54
N ASP A 93 -4.49 10.23 10.66
CA ASP A 93 -4.72 9.18 9.68
C ASP A 93 -3.35 8.84 9.09
N SER A 94 -2.78 7.68 9.39
CA SER A 94 -1.57 7.18 8.72
C SER A 94 -1.94 6.79 7.28
N ASN A 95 -2.35 7.77 6.48
CA ASN A 95 -2.48 7.67 5.04
C ASN A 95 -1.07 7.71 4.44
N PHE A 96 -0.92 7.09 3.27
CA PHE A 96 0.29 7.24 2.47
C PHE A 96 0.62 8.73 2.30
N GLY A 97 1.86 9.13 2.61
CA GLY A 97 2.31 10.53 2.52
C GLY A 97 3.26 10.78 1.37
N GLN A 98 4.19 9.86 1.16
CA GLN A 98 5.18 9.96 0.08
C GLN A 98 5.74 8.60 -0.31
N ILE A 99 6.21 8.51 -1.55
CA ILE A 99 6.96 7.37 -2.08
C ILE A 99 8.32 7.83 -2.56
N GLU A 100 9.33 7.11 -2.10
CA GLU A 100 10.67 7.19 -2.64
C GLU A 100 10.86 6.13 -3.70
N LEU A 101 11.45 6.52 -4.83
CA LEU A 101 11.85 5.62 -5.91
C LEU A 101 13.35 5.79 -6.17
N SER A 102 14.07 4.69 -6.37
CA SER A 102 15.47 4.70 -6.79
C SER A 102 15.77 3.67 -7.85
N TRP A 103 16.56 4.07 -8.84
CA TRP A 103 17.06 3.22 -9.92
C TRP A 103 18.46 3.69 -10.32
N LEU A 104 19.45 2.80 -10.23
CA LEU A 104 20.87 3.15 -10.39
C LEU A 104 21.25 4.32 -9.46
N ASP A 105 21.80 5.41 -10.01
CA ASP A 105 22.19 6.61 -9.28
C ASP A 105 21.06 7.65 -9.17
N VAL A 106 19.87 7.35 -9.72
CA VAL A 106 18.72 8.25 -9.69
C VAL A 106 17.85 7.92 -8.48
N ARG A 107 17.52 8.93 -7.68
CA ARG A 107 16.60 8.84 -6.55
C ARG A 107 15.64 10.02 -6.58
N SER A 108 14.36 9.75 -6.44
CA SER A 108 13.31 10.76 -6.46
C SER A 108 12.28 10.48 -5.38
N MET A 109 11.80 11.54 -4.75
CA MET A 109 10.75 11.48 -3.73
C MET A 109 9.51 12.18 -4.28
N PHE A 110 8.37 11.51 -4.20
CA PHE A 110 7.09 12.02 -4.65
C PHE A 110 6.11 12.05 -3.48
N ARG A 111 5.58 13.23 -3.20
CA ARG A 111 4.51 13.43 -2.22
C ARG A 111 3.14 13.16 -2.83
N THR A 112 2.13 12.97 -1.99
CA THR A 112 0.74 12.75 -2.43
C THR A 112 0.23 13.78 -3.45
N GLU A 113 0.63 15.05 -3.34
CA GLU A 113 0.17 16.13 -4.22
C GLU A 113 0.78 16.07 -5.63
N GLN A 114 1.86 15.30 -5.79
CA GLN A 114 2.52 15.07 -7.07
C GLN A 114 1.94 13.85 -7.79
N LEU A 115 1.09 13.06 -7.14
CA LEU A 115 0.44 11.92 -7.76
C LEU A 115 -0.79 12.36 -8.58
N PRO A 116 -1.03 11.77 -9.76
CA PRO A 116 -0.36 10.59 -10.31
C PRO A 116 0.99 10.89 -10.98
N ILE A 117 1.90 9.92 -10.93
CA ILE A 117 3.16 9.92 -11.69
C ILE A 117 3.26 8.68 -12.58
N HIS A 118 4.07 8.76 -13.61
CA HIS A 118 4.40 7.66 -14.51
C HIS A 118 5.86 7.23 -14.35
N LEU A 119 6.05 5.92 -14.44
CA LEU A 119 7.34 5.28 -14.61
C LEU A 119 7.47 4.93 -16.09
N GLY A 120 8.58 5.29 -16.73
CA GLY A 120 8.66 5.13 -18.18
C GLY A 120 10.03 5.39 -18.76
N ARG A 121 10.21 5.04 -20.03
CA ARG A 121 11.52 5.14 -20.70
C ARG A 121 11.86 6.52 -21.23
N VAL A 122 10.85 7.34 -21.48
CA VAL A 122 11.00 8.66 -22.11
C VAL A 122 10.71 9.76 -21.09
N ASP A 123 11.14 10.97 -21.40
CA ASP A 123 11.05 12.14 -20.53
C ASP A 123 9.61 12.62 -20.26
N ASP A 124 8.61 12.05 -20.95
CA ASP A 124 7.19 12.23 -20.62
C ASP A 124 6.81 11.55 -19.29
N ALA A 125 7.66 10.67 -18.74
CA ALA A 125 7.46 10.05 -17.44
C ALA A 125 8.19 10.83 -16.33
N GLU A 126 7.52 11.02 -15.19
CA GLU A 126 8.10 11.73 -14.04
C GLU A 126 9.26 10.95 -13.38
N PHE A 127 9.28 9.62 -13.52
CA PHE A 127 10.43 8.79 -13.14
C PHE A 127 10.94 8.01 -14.35
N VAL A 128 12.03 8.51 -14.94
CA VAL A 128 12.61 7.98 -16.18
C VAL A 128 13.53 6.79 -15.90
N VAL A 129 13.24 5.67 -16.56
CA VAL A 129 14.02 4.43 -16.58
C VAL A 129 14.44 4.13 -18.01
N ASN A 130 15.63 4.61 -18.39
CA ASN A 130 16.14 4.51 -19.76
C ASN A 130 16.69 3.10 -20.08
N ASP A 131 15.80 2.13 -20.23
CA ASP A 131 16.11 0.76 -20.67
C ASP A 131 15.14 0.32 -21.79
N PRO A 132 15.60 -0.24 -22.92
CA PRO A 132 14.76 -0.61 -24.06
C PRO A 132 13.54 -1.50 -23.77
N ARG A 133 13.56 -2.30 -22.70
CA ARG A 133 12.42 -3.14 -22.27
C ARG A 133 11.30 -2.35 -21.62
N VAL A 134 11.60 -1.11 -21.20
CA VAL A 134 10.63 -0.22 -20.57
C VAL A 134 9.79 0.47 -21.65
N SER A 135 8.46 0.32 -21.58
CA SER A 135 7.51 1.11 -22.36
C SER A 135 7.69 2.62 -22.11
N ARG A 136 7.26 3.46 -23.07
CA ARG A 136 7.37 4.93 -22.95
C ARG A 136 6.70 5.45 -21.68
N LEU A 137 5.47 5.01 -21.45
CA LEU A 137 4.77 5.06 -20.17
C LEU A 137 4.52 3.59 -19.79
N HIS A 138 5.15 3.12 -18.72
CA HIS A 138 5.21 1.69 -18.37
C HIS A 138 4.26 1.34 -17.24
N ALA A 139 4.30 2.13 -16.17
CA ALA A 139 3.43 1.98 -15.04
C ALA A 139 3.02 3.36 -14.54
N ARG A 140 1.91 3.41 -13.82
CA ARG A 140 1.40 4.63 -13.18
C ARG A 140 1.29 4.39 -11.68
N ILE A 141 1.76 5.36 -10.90
CA ILE A 141 1.56 5.38 -9.45
C ILE A 141 0.58 6.50 -9.13
N GLU A 142 -0.47 6.17 -8.38
CA GLU A 142 -1.51 7.13 -8.02
C GLU A 142 -2.03 6.96 -6.59
N LEU A 143 -2.60 8.05 -6.07
CA LEU A 143 -3.28 8.03 -4.78
C LEU A 143 -4.75 7.63 -4.98
N ARG A 144 -5.15 6.47 -4.45
CA ARG A 144 -6.55 6.03 -4.43
C ARG A 144 -6.96 5.75 -3.00
N GLN A 145 -7.96 6.50 -2.54
CA GLN A 145 -8.51 6.38 -1.19
C GLN A 145 -7.43 6.44 -0.07
N GLY A 146 -6.34 7.19 -0.27
CA GLY A 146 -5.24 7.28 0.72
C GLY A 146 -4.21 6.16 0.66
N SER A 147 -4.32 5.26 -0.33
CA SER A 147 -3.34 4.22 -0.66
C SER A 147 -2.54 4.59 -1.91
N CYS A 148 -1.27 4.19 -1.94
CA CYS A 148 -0.41 4.31 -3.12
C CYS A 148 -0.62 3.09 -4.00
N VAL A 149 -1.19 3.27 -5.19
CA VAL A 149 -1.53 2.18 -6.12
C VAL A 149 -0.61 2.24 -7.34
N LEU A 150 0.03 1.13 -7.64
CA LEU A 150 0.79 0.91 -8.87
C LEU A 150 -0.09 0.17 -9.89
N THR A 151 -0.24 0.75 -11.07
CA THR A 151 -0.97 0.15 -12.21
C THR A 151 -0.01 -0.15 -13.35
N ASP A 152 -0.03 -1.37 -13.85
CA ASP A 152 0.72 -1.77 -15.04
C ASP A 152 0.00 -1.33 -16.32
N ILE A 153 0.67 -0.56 -17.17
CA ILE A 153 0.16 -0.15 -18.50
C ILE A 153 1.10 -0.60 -19.63
N SER A 154 2.03 -1.49 -19.30
CA SER A 154 3.15 -1.83 -20.16
C SER A 154 2.83 -2.89 -21.21
N THR A 155 3.79 -3.07 -22.13
CA THR A 155 3.75 -4.15 -23.12
C THR A 155 4.27 -5.47 -22.56
N TYR A 156 5.33 -5.43 -21.74
CA TYR A 156 6.06 -6.62 -21.30
C TYR A 156 5.77 -7.03 -19.85
N GLY A 157 4.98 -6.25 -19.12
CA GLY A 157 4.58 -6.53 -17.75
C GLY A 157 5.39 -5.74 -16.72
N THR A 158 4.78 -5.58 -15.55
CA THR A 158 5.41 -5.06 -14.34
C THR A 158 5.43 -6.15 -13.26
N TRP A 159 6.54 -6.24 -12.52
CA TRP A 159 6.71 -7.17 -11.40
C TRP A 159 6.95 -6.42 -10.10
N VAL A 160 6.37 -6.87 -9.00
CA VAL A 160 6.55 -6.26 -7.68
C VAL A 160 7.02 -7.31 -6.68
N ARG A 161 8.01 -6.98 -5.87
CA ARG A 161 8.47 -7.79 -4.74
C ARG A 161 8.55 -6.93 -3.50
N PHE A 162 7.89 -7.33 -2.43
CA PHE A 162 7.94 -6.60 -1.15
C PHE A 162 9.05 -7.15 -0.26
N HIS A 163 9.73 -6.25 0.45
CA HIS A 163 10.61 -6.59 1.56
C HIS A 163 9.80 -6.71 2.85
N GLY A 164 10.00 -7.80 3.61
CA GLY A 164 9.38 -8.00 4.91
C GLY A 164 10.37 -8.48 5.97
N ASN A 165 9.94 -8.58 7.22
CA ASN A 165 10.78 -8.92 8.38
C ASN A 165 11.44 -10.31 8.30
N ALA A 166 10.96 -11.19 7.43
CA ALA A 166 11.50 -12.54 7.23
C ALA A 166 12.09 -12.75 5.83
N GLY A 167 12.64 -11.69 5.23
CA GLY A 167 13.31 -11.72 3.91
C GLY A 167 12.39 -11.35 2.73
N PRO A 168 12.93 -11.37 1.50
CA PRO A 168 12.17 -11.04 0.29
C PRO A 168 10.99 -12.00 0.09
N SER A 169 9.84 -11.45 -0.27
CA SER A 169 8.62 -12.20 -0.59
C SER A 169 8.61 -12.73 -2.03
N SER A 170 7.61 -13.55 -2.38
CA SER A 170 7.38 -13.94 -3.78
C SER A 170 7.14 -12.70 -4.64
N GLU A 171 7.69 -12.68 -5.85
CA GLU A 171 7.34 -11.67 -6.84
C GLU A 171 5.89 -11.83 -7.31
N ILE A 172 5.27 -10.72 -7.67
CA ILE A 172 3.91 -10.60 -8.21
C ILE A 172 4.05 -10.04 -9.62
N ALA A 173 3.46 -10.70 -10.61
CA ALA A 173 3.36 -10.15 -11.96
C ALA A 173 2.01 -9.46 -12.13
N LEU A 174 2.00 -8.14 -12.39
CA LEU A 174 0.76 -7.37 -12.52
C LEU A 174 0.05 -7.61 -13.86
N ARG A 175 0.77 -7.55 -14.99
CA ARG A 175 0.23 -7.85 -16.33
C ARG A 175 -1.08 -7.12 -16.65
N ARG A 176 -1.07 -5.79 -16.59
CA ARG A 176 -2.24 -4.89 -16.71
C ARG A 176 -3.20 -4.87 -15.52
N GLU A 177 -2.83 -5.51 -14.43
CA GLU A 177 -3.49 -5.33 -13.13
C GLU A 177 -2.79 -4.24 -12.32
N GLU A 178 -3.30 -4.05 -11.10
CA GLU A 178 -2.82 -3.07 -10.14
C GLU A 178 -2.52 -3.72 -8.78
N CYS A 179 -1.67 -3.09 -7.99
CA CYS A 179 -1.45 -3.47 -6.60
C CYS A 179 -1.18 -2.25 -5.72
N VAL A 180 -1.50 -2.36 -4.43
CA VAL A 180 -1.10 -1.35 -3.44
C VAL A 180 0.38 -1.49 -3.10
N LEU A 181 1.12 -0.39 -3.22
CA LEU A 181 2.47 -0.28 -2.68
C LEU A 181 2.40 0.08 -1.19
N HIS A 182 3.12 -0.69 -0.38
CA HIS A 182 3.25 -0.50 1.06
C HIS A 182 4.65 -0.92 1.52
N GLY A 183 5.13 -0.35 2.62
CA GLY A 183 6.46 -0.62 3.15
C GLY A 183 7.55 -0.33 2.11
N SER A 184 8.41 -1.31 1.84
CA SER A 184 9.49 -1.18 0.86
C SER A 184 9.60 -2.42 -0.01
N GLY A 185 10.27 -2.29 -1.15
CA GLY A 185 10.42 -3.40 -2.09
C GLY A 185 11.07 -2.99 -3.41
N GLU A 186 10.82 -3.80 -4.43
CA GLU A 186 11.36 -3.68 -5.78
C GLU A 186 10.24 -3.75 -6.82
N ILE A 187 10.35 -2.96 -7.89
CA ILE A 187 9.49 -2.97 -9.07
C ILE A 187 10.36 -3.27 -10.29
N GLY A 188 10.16 -4.43 -10.92
CA GLY A 188 10.79 -4.81 -12.17
C GLY A 188 9.95 -4.36 -13.36
N LEU A 189 10.57 -3.66 -14.32
CA LEU A 189 9.87 -3.16 -15.51
C LEU A 189 10.28 -3.97 -16.75
N GLY A 190 9.32 -4.62 -17.40
CA GLY A 190 9.53 -5.32 -18.67
C GLY A 190 10.29 -6.64 -18.62
N ALA A 191 10.72 -7.10 -17.44
CA ALA A 191 11.19 -8.46 -17.19
C ALA A 191 11.00 -8.84 -15.70
N PRO A 192 10.88 -10.15 -15.39
CA PRO A 192 10.85 -10.64 -14.01
C PRO A 192 12.09 -10.23 -13.21
N LEU A 193 11.93 -10.09 -11.89
CA LEU A 193 13.03 -9.71 -10.98
C LEU A 193 14.09 -10.82 -10.79
N SER A 194 13.89 -12.00 -11.40
CA SER A 194 14.90 -13.05 -11.51
C SER A 194 15.89 -12.83 -12.67
N ASP A 195 15.53 -11.98 -13.63
CA ASP A 195 16.47 -11.47 -14.63
C ASP A 195 17.27 -10.33 -14.01
N PHE A 196 18.52 -10.60 -13.63
CA PHE A 196 19.40 -9.59 -13.01
C PHE A 196 19.73 -8.39 -13.90
N SER A 197 19.46 -8.48 -15.20
CA SER A 197 19.61 -7.33 -16.08
C SER A 197 18.36 -6.45 -16.09
N ALA A 198 17.23 -6.90 -15.55
CA ALA A 198 15.96 -6.18 -15.60
C ALA A 198 16.05 -4.81 -14.92
N PRO A 199 15.48 -3.75 -15.52
CA PRO A 199 15.43 -2.45 -14.89
C PRO A 199 14.53 -2.50 -13.66
N THR A 200 15.16 -2.42 -12.50
CA THR A 200 14.53 -2.66 -11.20
C THR A 200 14.58 -1.41 -10.33
N ILE A 201 13.42 -0.86 -10.02
CA ILE A 201 13.25 0.31 -9.15
C ILE A 201 13.08 -0.18 -7.71
N ALA A 202 13.90 0.29 -6.78
CA ALA A 202 13.60 0.12 -5.36
C ALA A 202 12.60 1.20 -4.92
N PHE A 203 11.60 0.83 -4.11
CA PHE A 203 10.62 1.76 -3.56
C PHE A 203 10.57 1.70 -2.04
N ASN A 204 10.16 2.82 -1.44
CA ASN A 204 9.84 2.90 -0.02
C ASN A 204 8.69 3.90 0.20
N THR A 205 7.59 3.42 0.77
CA THR A 205 6.42 4.24 1.13
C THR A 205 6.56 4.74 2.56
N MET A 206 6.28 6.01 2.78
CA MET A 206 6.31 6.63 4.11
C MET A 206 4.96 7.28 4.41
N GLY A 207 4.58 7.28 5.70
CA GLY A 207 3.41 8.01 6.17
C GLY A 207 3.58 9.52 6.02
N GLY A 208 2.46 10.25 5.96
CA GLY A 208 2.48 11.71 5.95
C GLY A 208 2.71 12.30 7.35
N ASP A 209 3.67 13.20 7.50
CA ASP A 209 3.79 14.06 8.68
C ASP A 209 2.87 15.27 8.54
N VAL A 210 1.94 15.47 9.50
CA VAL A 210 1.18 16.72 9.62
C VAL A 210 2.06 17.77 10.31
N LEU A 211 2.65 18.66 9.52
CA LEU A 211 3.38 19.83 10.01
C LEU A 211 2.39 20.83 10.65
N LEU A 212 2.27 20.78 11.98
CA LEU A 212 1.55 21.78 12.76
C LEU A 212 2.29 23.13 12.70
N SER A 213 1.86 24.03 11.82
CA SER A 213 2.37 25.41 11.80
C SER A 213 1.89 26.16 13.05
N ARG A 214 2.75 26.28 14.05
CA ARG A 214 2.47 27.06 15.26
C ARG A 214 2.60 28.55 14.93
N ARG A 215 1.48 29.22 14.64
CA ARG A 215 1.43 30.68 14.51
C ARG A 215 1.71 31.31 15.88
N SER A 216 2.85 31.97 16.01
CA SER A 216 3.14 32.95 17.05
C SER A 216 2.16 34.11 16.90
N VAL A 217 1.37 34.40 17.94
CA VAL A 217 0.61 35.65 18.05
C VAL A 217 1.42 36.52 19.02
N GLY A 218 1.93 37.63 18.49
CA GLY A 218 2.56 38.70 19.27
C GLY A 218 1.56 39.66 19.89
#